data_AF-A0A7X3RD11-F1
#
_entry.id   AF-A0A7X3RD11-F1
#
_cell.length_a   1.000
_cell.length_b   1.000
_cell.length_c   1.000
_cell.angle_alpha   90.00
_cell.angle_beta   90.00
_cell.angle_gamma   90.00
#
_symmetry.space_group_name_H-M   'P 1'
#
loop_
_entity.id
_entity.type
_entity.pdbx_description
1 polymer ?
#
loop_
_entity_poly.entity_id
_entity_poly.type
_entity_poly.pdbx_seq_one_letter_code
_entity_poly.pdbx_strand_id
1 'polypeptide(L)' 'MNKKFQRHIEDFICAQCGASVNGNGYTNHCPECLWSRHVDVNPGDRSATCHGLMEPVGFNVKHGNYILTHRCT' A
#
# COMPACT_ATOMS: atom_id res chain seq x y z
N MET A 1 -1.04 15.54 18.38
CA MET A 1 -2.14 14.55 18.21
C MET A 1 -1.60 13.40 17.38
N ASN A 2 -1.39 12.23 17.99
CA ASN A 2 -0.92 11.02 17.31
C ASN A 2 -1.92 10.63 16.22
N LYS A 3 -1.54 10.71 14.95
CA LYS A 3 -2.38 10.25 13.85
C LYS A 3 -2.55 8.74 13.98
N LYS A 4 -3.75 8.35 14.42
CA LYS A 4 -4.23 6.98 14.45
C LYS A 4 -4.58 6.60 13.01
N PHE A 5 -4.33 5.34 12.66
CA PHE A 5 -4.78 4.74 11.40
C PHE A 5 -6.20 5.19 11.02
N GLN A 6 -6.39 5.61 9.77
CA GLN A 6 -7.68 5.96 9.20
C GLN A 6 -8.10 4.86 8.23
N ARG A 7 -9.25 4.23 8.44
CA ARG A 7 -9.73 3.20 7.53
C ARG A 7 -10.45 3.85 6.36
N HIS A 8 -9.95 3.64 5.15
CA HIS A 8 -10.55 4.15 3.91
C HIS A 8 -10.79 3.01 2.92
N ILE A 9 -12.04 2.58 2.78
CA ILE A 9 -12.44 1.52 1.84
C ILE A 9 -12.49 2.14 0.44
N GLU A 10 -11.60 1.72 -0.45
CA GLU A 10 -11.55 2.21 -1.83
C GLU A 10 -11.02 1.14 -2.77
N ASP A 11 -11.58 1.12 -3.97
CA ASP A 11 -11.08 0.30 -5.07
C ASP A 11 -10.09 1.11 -5.89
N PHE A 12 -9.11 0.45 -6.49
CA PHE A 12 -8.13 1.11 -7.32
C PHE A 12 -7.66 0.23 -8.48
N ILE A 13 -7.21 0.90 -9.55
CA ILE A 13 -6.49 0.24 -10.63
C ILE A 13 -4.99 0.28 -10.30
N CYS A 14 -4.35 -0.87 -10.32
CA CYS A 14 -2.91 -0.95 -10.11
C CYS A 14 -2.18 -0.20 -11.24
N ALA A 15 -1.45 0.85 -10.89
CA ALA A 15 -0.69 1.63 -11.86
C ALA A 15 0.54 0.89 -12.44
N GLN A 16 0.93 -0.26 -11.86
CA GLN A 16 2.01 -1.11 -12.40
C GLN A 16 1.50 -2.18 -13.38
N CYS A 17 0.48 -2.96 -13.00
CA CYS A 17 0.02 -4.11 -13.80
C CYS A 17 -1.38 -3.94 -14.42
N GLY A 18 -2.12 -2.89 -14.07
CA GLY A 18 -3.47 -2.63 -14.59
C GLY A 18 -4.59 -3.43 -13.92
N ALA A 19 -4.30 -4.29 -12.94
CA ALA A 19 -5.33 -5.07 -12.26
C ALA A 19 -6.31 -4.18 -11.47
N SER A 20 -7.60 -4.49 -11.56
CA SER A 20 -8.65 -3.88 -10.72
C SER A 20 -8.65 -4.52 -9.34
N VAL A 21 -8.35 -3.74 -8.31
CA VAL A 21 -8.24 -4.21 -6.93
C VAL A 21 -9.43 -3.69 -6.13
N ASN A 22 -10.18 -4.61 -5.53
CA ASN A 22 -11.22 -4.26 -4.57
C ASN A 22 -10.59 -4.08 -3.18
N GLY A 23 -10.68 -2.89 -2.60
CA GLY A 23 -10.05 -2.58 -1.32
C GLY A 23 -11.03 -2.70 -0.16
N ASN A 24 -10.59 -3.23 0.97
CA ASN A 24 -11.40 -3.38 2.20
C ASN A 24 -11.07 -2.34 3.30
N GLY A 25 -10.22 -1.37 2.96
CA GLY A 25 -9.67 -0.36 3.85
C GLY A 25 -8.38 -0.75 4.57
N TYR A 26 -7.87 -1.96 4.34
CA TYR A 26 -6.54 -2.42 4.76
C TYR A 26 -5.63 -2.76 3.58
N THR A 27 -6.19 -2.86 2.37
CA THR A 27 -5.46 -3.10 1.13
C THR A 27 -4.59 -1.89 0.78
N ASN A 28 -3.27 -2.06 0.78
CA ASN A 28 -2.31 -1.00 0.43
C ASN A 28 -1.41 -1.35 -0.77
N HIS A 29 -1.48 -2.57 -1.29
CA HIS A 29 -0.73 -3.02 -2.46
C HIS A 29 -1.63 -3.87 -3.35
N CYS A 30 -1.26 -4.01 -4.61
CA CYS A 30 -1.93 -4.91 -5.53
C CYS A 30 -1.64 -6.38 -5.13
N PRO A 31 -2.66 -7.25 -4.97
CA PRO A 31 -2.44 -8.66 -4.64
C PRO A 31 -1.77 -9.43 -5.78
N GLU A 32 -1.87 -8.97 -7.03
CA GLU A 32 -1.32 -9.65 -8.21
C GLU A 32 0.19 -9.41 -8.40
N CYS A 33 0.65 -8.17 -8.16
CA CYS A 33 2.04 -7.79 -8.43
C CYS A 33 2.79 -7.22 -7.21
N LEU A 34 2.11 -7.05 -6.08
CA LEU A 34 2.65 -6.56 -4.82
C LEU A 34 3.13 -5.10 -4.82
N TRP A 35 2.98 -4.39 -5.93
CA TRP A 35 3.27 -2.95 -6.01
C TRP A 35 2.27 -2.14 -5.22
N SER A 36 2.78 -1.09 -4.58
CA SER A 36 1.99 -0.10 -3.83
C SER A 36 2.16 1.29 -4.46
N ARG A 37 1.52 2.30 -3.86
CA ARG A 37 1.67 3.70 -4.21
C ARG A 37 1.81 4.52 -2.93
N HIS A 38 2.79 5.42 -2.90
CA HIS A 38 3.04 6.25 -1.72
C HIS A 38 2.03 7.39 -1.63
N VAL A 39 0.99 7.17 -0.86
CA VAL A 39 -0.15 8.07 -0.68
C VAL A 39 -0.33 8.51 0.76
N ASP A 40 0.23 7.78 1.72
CA ASP A 40 0.02 8.00 3.16
C ASP A 40 1.30 8.51 3.83
N VAL A 41 1.19 9.57 4.65
CA VAL A 41 2.24 9.90 5.64
C VAL A 41 1.97 9.11 6.93
N ASN A 42 0.69 8.96 7.27
CA ASN A 42 0.22 8.07 8.33
C ASN A 42 -0.82 7.13 7.71
N PRO A 43 -0.90 5.87 8.16
CA PRO A 43 -1.77 4.87 7.54
C PRO A 43 -3.20 5.37 7.26
N GLY A 44 -3.57 5.43 5.98
CA GLY A 44 -4.87 5.86 5.46
C GLY A 44 -5.16 7.37 5.45
N ASP A 45 -4.18 8.24 5.74
CA ASP A 45 -4.39 9.70 5.73
C ASP A 45 -4.33 10.33 4.34
N ARG A 46 -3.93 9.57 3.31
CA ARG A 46 -3.81 10.03 1.91
C ARG A 46 -3.08 11.38 1.76
N SER A 47 -2.18 11.69 2.69
CA SER A 47 -1.54 13.01 2.82
C SER A 47 -0.14 13.09 2.23
N ALA A 48 0.41 12.01 1.67
CA ALA A 48 1.77 12.01 1.11
C ALA A 48 1.81 12.71 -0.24
N THR A 49 2.76 13.61 -0.46
CA THR A 49 2.92 14.32 -1.74
C THR A 49 3.75 13.57 -2.78
N CYS A 50 4.39 12.47 -2.40
CA CYS A 50 5.23 11.67 -3.29
C CYS A 50 4.42 11.08 -4.43
N HIS A 51 3.31 10.40 -4.13
CA HIS A 51 2.42 9.73 -5.08
C HIS A 51 3.12 8.72 -6.02
N GLY A 52 4.40 8.44 -5.79
CA GLY A 52 5.23 7.54 -6.57
C GLY A 52 4.81 6.09 -6.38
N LEU A 53 5.17 5.27 -7.35
CA LEU A 53 5.00 3.83 -7.25
C LEU A 53 6.00 3.28 -6.23
N MET A 54 5.60 2.20 -5.57
CA MET A 54 6.38 1.57 -4.53
C MET A 54 6.65 0.14 -4.92
N GLU A 55 7.89 -0.12 -5.34
CA GLU A 55 8.38 -1.44 -5.74
C GLU A 55 8.48 -2.36 -4.52
N PRO A 56 7.96 -3.59 -4.57
CA PRO A 56 8.22 -4.59 -3.55
C PRO A 56 9.67 -5.08 -3.68
N VAL A 57 10.53 -4.68 -2.75
CA VAL A 57 11.98 -4.99 -2.80
C VAL A 57 12.37 -6.21 -1.95
N GLY A 58 11.43 -6.77 -1.20
CA GLY A 58 11.65 -7.96 -0.40
C GLY A 58 10.52 -8.21 0.58
N PHE A 59 10.56 -9.35 1.26
CA PHE A 59 9.64 -9.68 2.33
C PHE A 59 10.37 -10.34 3.50
N ASN A 60 9.77 -10.28 4.68
CA ASN A 60 10.19 -10.99 5.87
C ASN A 60 9.01 -11.79 6.44
N VAL A 61 9.27 -12.90 7.11
CA VAL A 61 8.24 -13.69 7.80
C VAL A 61 8.40 -13.54 9.31
N LYS A 62 7.39 -12.98 9.97
CA LYS A 62 7.36 -12.80 11.43
C LYS A 62 6.10 -13.42 12.02
N HIS A 63 6.28 -14.38 12.91
CA HIS A 63 5.18 -15.13 13.55
C HIS A 63 4.18 -15.71 12.51
N GLY A 64 4.70 -16.24 11.40
CA GLY A 64 3.89 -16.78 10.30
C GLY A 64 3.24 -15.75 9.37
N ASN A 65 3.43 -14.45 9.62
CA ASN A 65 2.90 -13.39 8.77
C ASN A 65 3.97 -12.86 7.81
N TYR A 66 3.59 -12.61 6.57
CA TYR A 66 4.43 -11.97 5.57
C TYR A 66 4.40 -10.45 5.75
N ILE A 67 5.58 -9.85 5.87
CA ILE A 67 5.79 -8.41 5.95
C ILE A 67 6.52 -7.99 4.69
N LEU A 68 5.82 -7.30 3.80
CA LEU A 68 6.37 -6.80 2.55
C LEU A 68 7.12 -5.49 2.77
N THR A 69 8.29 -5.36 2.18
CA THR A 69 9.10 -4.13 2.19
C THR A 69 9.05 -3.48 0.83
N HIS A 70 8.74 -2.19 0.81
CA HIS A 70 8.62 -1.42 -0.42
C HIS A 70 9.64 -0.27 -0.48
N ARG A 71 10.01 0.11 -1.71
CA ARG A 71 10.84 1.28 -2.00
C ARG A 71 10.10 2.21 -2.96
N CYS A 72 10.03 3.50 -2.62
CA CYS A 72 9.51 4.51 -3.55
C CYS A 72 10.46 4.66 -4.74
N THR A 73 9.90 4.74 -5.95
CA THR A 73 10.59 5.06 -7.20
C THR A 73 10.52 6.53 -7.54
#